data_AF-A0A350HAS9-F1
#
_entry.id   AF-A0A350HAS9-F1
#
_cell.length_a   1.000
_cell.length_b   1.000
_cell.length_c   1.000
_cell.angle_alpha   90.00
_cell.angle_beta   90.00
_cell.angle_gamma   90.00
#
_symmetry.space_group_name_H-M   'P 1'
#
loop_
_entity.id
_entity.type
_entity.pdbx_description
1 polymer ?
#
loop_
_entity_poly.entity_id
_entity_poly.type
_entity_poly.pdbx_seq_one_letter_code
_entity_poly.pdbx_strand_id
1 'polypeptide(L)'
;MSIKKRIDNNYFFSEEGFQEIKMFHAEIMKTYEMTLTALTLYDEKSAEEAIKRRETVLSILNSLHNNHLKRLKEGMKESIETSTLHLDILNDYERINFHLYKIAYNLVKK
;
A
#
# COMPACT_ATOMS: atom_id res chain seq x y z
N MET A 1 -18.45 11.16 -8.53
CA MET A 1 -18.21 12.55 -8.04
C MET A 1 -16.78 12.92 -8.42
N SER A 2 -16.52 14.11 -8.97
CA SER A 2 -15.16 14.45 -9.44
C SER A 2 -14.20 14.77 -8.28
N ILE A 3 -12.89 14.54 -8.46
CA ILE A 3 -11.83 14.83 -7.47
C ILE A 3 -11.91 16.28 -6.97
N LYS A 4 -12.19 17.22 -7.87
CA LYS A 4 -12.36 18.65 -7.56
C LYS A 4 -13.44 18.89 -6.49
N LYS A 5 -14.59 18.24 -6.64
CA LYS A 5 -15.71 18.33 -5.69
C LYS A 5 -15.40 17.71 -4.33
N ARG A 6 -14.40 16.81 -4.24
CA ARG A 6 -13.96 16.23 -2.96
C ARG A 6 -13.02 17.17 -2.19
N ILE A 7 -12.14 17.86 -2.91
CA ILE A 7 -11.24 18.88 -2.36
C ILE A 7 -12.04 20.09 -1.86
N ASP A 8 -12.99 20.56 -2.68
CA ASP A 8 -13.83 21.71 -2.34
C ASP A 8 -14.75 21.46 -1.13
N ASN A 9 -15.04 20.19 -0.82
CA ASN A 9 -15.90 19.78 0.30
C ASN A 9 -15.12 19.37 1.56
N ASN A 10 -13.78 19.51 1.59
CA ASN A 10 -12.95 19.19 2.75
C ASN A 10 -13.17 17.76 3.28
N TYR A 11 -13.34 16.77 2.39
CA TYR A 11 -13.42 15.37 2.84
C TYR A 11 -12.05 14.91 3.32
N PHE A 12 -11.95 14.69 4.63
CA PHE A 12 -10.77 14.10 5.26
C PHE A 12 -10.97 12.60 5.44
N PHE A 13 -9.90 11.84 5.30
CA PHE A 13 -9.88 10.48 5.85
C PHE A 13 -10.08 10.55 7.38
N SER A 14 -10.53 9.46 8.00
CA SER A 14 -10.35 9.36 9.44
C SER A 14 -8.87 9.44 9.80
N GLU A 15 -8.56 9.95 10.99
CA GLU A 15 -7.17 10.05 11.45
C GLU A 15 -6.50 8.67 11.41
N GLU A 16 -7.17 7.63 11.91
CA GLU A 16 -6.67 6.26 11.87
C GLU A 16 -6.44 5.78 10.43
N GLY A 17 -7.39 6.04 9.53
CA GLY A 17 -7.26 5.65 8.13
C GLY A 17 -6.11 6.37 7.41
N PHE A 18 -5.85 7.63 7.75
CA PHE A 18 -4.73 8.36 7.18
C PHE A 18 -3.37 7.85 7.72
N GLN A 19 -3.29 7.52 9.01
CA GLN A 19 -2.09 6.92 9.58
C GLN A 19 -1.80 5.54 8.97
N GLU A 20 -2.83 4.71 8.79
CA GLU A 20 -2.73 3.42 8.11
C GLU A 20 -2.18 3.55 6.68
N ILE A 21 -2.68 4.52 5.90
CA ILE A 21 -2.17 4.82 4.55
C ILE A 21 -0.68 5.18 4.59
N LYS A 22 -0.24 6.04 5.52
CA LYS A 22 1.17 6.45 5.65
C LYS A 22 2.07 5.28 6.06
N MET A 23 1.59 4.45 6.99
CA MET A 23 2.32 3.25 7.42
C MET A 23 2.48 2.27 6.27
N PHE A 24 1.42 2.04 5.49
CA PHE A 24 1.48 1.13 4.35
C PHE A 24 2.43 1.64 3.26
N HIS A 25 2.39 2.94 2.96
CA HIS A 25 3.36 3.58 2.09
C HIS A 25 4.81 3.32 2.55
N ALA A 26 5.11 3.48 3.84
CA ALA A 26 6.44 3.21 4.37
C ALA A 26 6.86 1.74 4.20
N GLU A 27 5.93 0.79 4.31
CA GLU A 27 6.21 -0.62 4.03
C GLU A 27 6.48 -0.90 2.55
N ILE A 28 5.82 -0.19 1.63
CA ILE A 28 6.10 -0.28 0.19
C ILE A 28 7.50 0.28 -0.12
N MET A 29 7.88 1.39 0.52
CA MET A 29 9.18 2.02 0.31
C MET A 29 10.36 1.11 0.72
N LYS A 30 10.19 0.27 1.75
CA LYS A 30 11.20 -0.74 2.10
C LYS A 30 11.41 -1.75 0.96
N THR A 31 10.34 -2.25 0.34
CA THR A 31 10.45 -3.17 -0.82
C THR A 31 11.06 -2.44 -2.01
N TYR A 32 10.74 -1.16 -2.20
CA TYR A 32 11.29 -0.33 -3.26
C TYR A 32 12.81 -0.19 -3.14
N GLU A 33 13.31 0.16 -1.95
CA GLU A 33 14.75 0.32 -1.70
C GLU A 33 15.53 -0.97 -1.94
N MET A 34 15.00 -2.12 -1.49
CA MET A 34 15.61 -3.43 -1.74
C MET A 34 15.63 -3.76 -3.24
N THR A 35 14.52 -3.55 -3.93
CA THR A 35 14.41 -3.82 -5.38
C THR A 35 15.35 -2.93 -6.19
N LEU A 36 15.47 -1.65 -5.82
CA LEU A 36 16.38 -0.71 -6.48
C LEU A 36 17.84 -1.09 -6.25
N THR A 37 18.19 -1.49 -5.03
CA THR A 37 19.55 -1.97 -4.68
C THR A 37 19.89 -3.21 -5.49
N ALA A 38 18.99 -4.19 -5.54
CA ALA A 38 19.14 -5.40 -6.33
C ALA A 38 19.36 -5.10 -7.82
N LEU A 39 18.54 -4.21 -8.40
CA LEU A 39 18.60 -3.88 -9.82
C LEU A 39 19.87 -3.13 -10.20
N THR A 40 20.30 -2.17 -9.37
CA THR A 40 21.42 -1.27 -9.71
C THR A 40 22.79 -1.86 -9.41
N LEU A 41 22.88 -2.68 -8.36
CA LEU A 41 24.14 -3.28 -7.89
C LEU A 41 24.26 -4.76 -8.24
N TYR A 42 23.26 -5.35 -8.92
CA TYR A 42 23.17 -6.79 -9.16
C TYR A 42 23.25 -7.61 -7.85
N ASP A 43 22.71 -7.06 -6.77
CA ASP A 43 22.72 -7.72 -5.45
C ASP A 43 21.55 -8.72 -5.33
N GLU A 44 21.87 -9.99 -5.55
CA GLU A 44 20.92 -11.10 -5.46
C GLU A 44 20.29 -11.21 -4.06
N LYS A 45 21.02 -10.85 -2.98
CA LYS A 45 20.46 -10.90 -1.63
C LYS A 45 19.34 -9.89 -1.43
N SER A 46 19.53 -8.65 -1.90
CA SER A 46 18.47 -7.65 -1.88
C SER A 46 17.25 -8.06 -2.71
N ALA A 47 17.46 -8.77 -3.82
CA ALA A 47 16.37 -9.30 -4.64
C ALA A 47 15.56 -10.36 -3.86
N GLU A 48 16.24 -11.31 -3.22
CA GLU A 48 15.60 -12.33 -2.38
C GLU A 48 14.80 -11.72 -1.22
N GLU A 49 15.36 -10.72 -0.53
CA GLU A 49 14.65 -10.03 0.56
C GLU A 49 13.41 -9.29 0.06
N ALA A 50 13.49 -8.60 -1.09
CA ALA A 50 12.33 -7.98 -1.71
C ALA A 50 11.23 -9.00 -2.06
N ILE A 51 11.61 -10.19 -2.54
CA ILE A 51 10.69 -11.29 -2.86
C ILE A 51 9.95 -11.77 -1.60
N LYS A 52 10.70 -12.01 -0.49
CA LYS A 52 10.15 -12.50 0.78
C LYS A 52 9.13 -11.53 1.39
N ARG A 53 9.27 -10.22 1.16
CA ARG A 53 8.33 -9.20 1.66
C ARG A 53 6.91 -9.33 1.10
N ARG A 54 6.68 -10.08 0.01
CA ARG A 54 5.36 -10.24 -0.61
C ARG A 54 4.28 -10.68 0.37
N GLU A 55 4.55 -11.72 1.16
CA GLU A 55 3.58 -12.27 2.10
C GLU A 55 3.29 -11.28 3.24
N THR A 56 4.32 -10.62 3.77
CA THR A 56 4.19 -9.60 4.81
C THR A 56 3.30 -8.45 4.35
N VAL A 57 3.55 -7.89 3.15
CA VAL A 57 2.77 -6.75 2.64
C VAL A 57 1.31 -7.14 2.39
N LEU A 58 1.04 -8.34 1.87
CA LEU A 58 -0.33 -8.83 1.69
C LEU A 58 -1.06 -9.03 3.03
N SER A 59 -0.34 -9.52 4.06
CA SER A 59 -0.90 -9.65 5.41
C SER A 59 -1.29 -8.29 5.99
N ILE A 60 -0.43 -7.29 5.85
CA ILE A 60 -0.71 -5.91 6.29
C ILE A 60 -1.93 -5.36 5.55
N LEU A 61 -1.98 -5.47 4.21
CA LEU A 61 -3.12 -5.00 3.42
C LEU A 61 -4.45 -5.61 3.89
N ASN A 62 -4.47 -6.92 4.14
CA ASN A 62 -5.67 -7.60 4.65
C ASN A 62 -6.10 -7.04 6.02
N SER A 63 -5.14 -6.76 6.91
CA SER A 63 -5.45 -6.12 8.19
C SER A 63 -6.03 -4.72 8.01
N LEU A 64 -5.47 -3.92 7.10
CA LEU A 64 -5.97 -2.56 6.81
C LEU A 64 -7.38 -2.58 6.22
N HIS A 65 -7.68 -3.51 5.31
CA HIS A 65 -9.04 -3.72 4.81
C HIS A 65 -10.02 -4.07 5.93
N ASN A 66 -9.64 -4.96 6.84
CA ASN A 66 -10.49 -5.33 7.98
C ASN A 66 -10.71 -4.13 8.93
N ASN A 67 -9.69 -3.32 9.20
CA ASN A 67 -9.82 -2.12 10.01
C ASN A 67 -10.76 -1.10 9.35
N HIS A 68 -10.65 -0.89 8.04
CA HIS A 68 -11.56 -0.02 7.30
C HIS A 68 -13.01 -0.55 7.36
N LEU A 69 -13.23 -1.84 7.15
CA LEU A 69 -14.55 -2.45 7.28
C LEU A 69 -15.13 -2.28 8.69
N LYS A 70 -14.31 -2.36 9.73
CA LYS A 70 -14.73 -2.10 11.11
C LYS A 70 -15.23 -0.67 11.27
N ARG A 71 -14.47 0.33 10.79
CA ARG A 71 -14.87 1.75 10.84
C ARG A 71 -16.17 2.02 10.09
N LEU A 72 -16.39 1.35 8.95
CA LEU A 72 -17.64 1.43 8.21
C LEU A 72 -18.82 0.85 9.00
N LYS A 73 -18.64 -0.30 9.65
CA LYS A 73 -19.67 -0.91 10.51
C LYS A 73 -20.01 -0.04 11.73
N GLU A 74 -19.04 0.68 12.26
CA GLU A 74 -19.21 1.63 13.37
C GLU A 74 -19.85 2.95 12.93
N GLY A 75 -20.11 3.15 11.63
CA GLY A 75 -20.78 4.34 11.12
C GLY A 75 -19.89 5.58 11.05
N MET A 76 -18.56 5.41 11.05
CA MET A 76 -17.63 6.54 11.04
C MET A 76 -17.77 7.35 9.74
N LYS A 77 -18.26 8.59 9.88
CA LYS A 77 -18.68 9.44 8.76
C LYS A 77 -17.55 9.66 7.75
N GLU A 78 -16.37 10.03 8.23
CA GLU A 78 -15.18 10.29 7.41
C GLU A 78 -14.79 9.06 6.60
N SER A 79 -14.84 7.88 7.22
CA SER A 79 -14.55 6.60 6.55
C SER A 79 -15.57 6.28 5.47
N ILE A 80 -16.86 6.56 5.69
CA ILE A 80 -17.92 6.35 4.70
C ILE A 80 -17.74 7.30 3.51
N GLU A 81 -17.54 8.58 3.77
CA GLU A 81 -17.44 9.61 2.74
C GLU A 81 -16.19 9.44 1.84
N THR A 82 -15.10 8.92 2.41
CA THR A 82 -13.82 8.72 1.71
C THR A 82 -13.54 7.26 1.31
N SER A 83 -14.44 6.31 1.59
CA SER A 83 -14.20 4.86 1.49
C SER A 83 -13.57 4.43 0.16
N THR A 84 -14.18 4.83 -0.97
CA THR A 84 -13.65 4.49 -2.30
C THR A 84 -12.20 4.94 -2.47
N LEU A 85 -11.89 6.18 -2.09
CA LEU A 85 -10.54 6.72 -2.23
C LEU A 85 -9.54 6.01 -1.31
N HIS A 86 -9.97 5.68 -0.08
CA HIS A 86 -9.14 4.98 0.88
C HIS A 86 -8.72 3.60 0.34
N LEU A 87 -9.69 2.83 -0.17
CA LEU A 87 -9.44 1.50 -0.73
C LEU A 87 -8.65 1.56 -2.04
N ASP A 88 -8.92 2.54 -2.91
CA ASP A 88 -8.16 2.74 -4.15
C ASP A 88 -6.66 2.96 -3.85
N ILE A 89 -6.34 3.83 -2.88
CA ILE A 89 -4.95 4.10 -2.47
C ILE A 89 -4.26 2.83 -1.94
N LEU A 90 -4.93 2.04 -1.09
CA LEU A 90 -4.36 0.80 -0.58
C LEU A 90 -4.11 -0.22 -1.70
N ASN A 91 -5.04 -0.34 -2.65
CA ASN A 91 -4.87 -1.22 -3.80
C ASN A 91 -3.78 -0.74 -4.76
N ASP A 92 -3.62 0.56 -4.96
CA ASP A 92 -2.56 1.13 -5.78
C ASP A 92 -1.17 0.89 -5.14
N TYR A 93 -1.06 0.99 -3.82
CA TYR A 93 0.16 0.62 -3.11
C TYR A 93 0.49 -0.87 -3.22
N GLU A 94 -0.51 -1.75 -3.11
CA GLU A 94 -0.30 -3.18 -3.39
C GLU A 94 0.22 -3.39 -4.80
N ARG A 95 -0.37 -2.71 -5.79
CA ARG A 95 -0.01 -2.85 -7.20
C ARG A 95 1.43 -2.43 -7.44
N ILE A 96 1.86 -1.31 -6.84
CA ILE A 96 3.27 -0.89 -6.85
C ILE A 96 4.15 -1.99 -6.25
N ASN A 97 3.80 -2.51 -5.08
CA ASN A 97 4.57 -3.56 -4.41
C ASN A 97 4.63 -4.87 -5.22
N PHE A 98 3.56 -5.22 -5.92
CA PHE A 98 3.52 -6.36 -6.84
C PHE A 98 4.51 -6.18 -8.00
N HIS A 99 4.58 -4.98 -8.59
CA HIS A 99 5.55 -4.69 -9.65
C HIS A 99 6.99 -4.76 -9.13
N LEU A 100 7.25 -4.25 -7.93
CA LEU A 100 8.58 -4.38 -7.29
C LEU A 100 8.96 -5.84 -7.07
N TYR A 101 8.05 -6.64 -6.51
CA TYR A 101 8.22 -8.09 -6.40
C TYR A 101 8.53 -8.74 -7.74
N LYS A 102 7.81 -8.39 -8.81
CA LYS A 102 8.04 -8.95 -10.14
C LYS A 102 9.42 -8.59 -10.69
N ILE A 103 9.88 -7.36 -10.48
CA ILE A 103 11.24 -6.95 -10.87
C ILE A 103 12.26 -7.81 -10.13
N ALA A 104 12.20 -7.86 -8.79
CA ALA A 104 13.13 -8.64 -7.97
C ALA A 104 13.12 -10.13 -8.34
N TYR A 105 11.93 -10.72 -8.56
CA TYR A 105 11.78 -12.11 -8.98
C TYR A 105 12.47 -12.42 -10.30
N ASN A 106 12.41 -11.51 -11.29
CA ASN A 106 13.09 -11.70 -12.58
C ASN A 106 14.61 -11.46 -12.49
N LEU A 107 15.13 -10.83 -11.44
CA LEU A 107 16.58 -10.69 -11.24
C LEU A 107 17.20 -12.00 -10.73
N VAL A 108 16.48 -12.75 -9.89
CA VAL A 108 16.94 -14.04 -9.35
C VAL A 108 16.66 -15.19 -10.34
N LYS A 109 15.51 -15.14 -11.02
CA LYS A 109 15.11 -16.16 -11.99
C LYS A 109 15.80 -15.89 -13.33
N LYS A 110 16.90 -16.60 -13.58
CA LYS A 110 17.56 -16.67 -14.89
C LYS A 110 16.64 -17.25 -15.96
#